data_AF-A0A1V2L5I4-F1
#
_entry.id   AF-A0A1V2L5I4-F1
#
_cell.length_a   1.000
_cell.length_b   1.000
_cell.length_c   1.000
_cell.angle_alpha   90.00
_cell.angle_beta   90.00
_cell.angle_gamma   90.00
#
_symmetry.space_group_name_H-M   'P 1'
#
loop_
_entity.id
_entity.type
_entity.pdbx_description
1 polymer ?
#
loop_
_entity_poly.entity_id
_entity_poly.type
_entity_poly.pdbx_seq_one_letter_code
_entity_poly.pdbx_strand_id
1 'polypeptide(L)'
;MASLDYCLPFYLSLRQMKVQNDLNKQLDPVQPYTFLLITFHSLIRLPIFQIALSEWNKKQRPLQKPSYVDLCAPRTYSKTYTVPKRPYESARLDAELKLAGEFGLKNKHEIYRINFQLSKIRRAARDLLTRDEKDPKRLFEGNALIRRLVRAGILSEDKKKLDYVLALKPEDFLERRLQTQVYKLGLAKSVHHARVLISQRHIAVGKQIVNIPSFVVRLDSQKHIDFAKNSPYGGGRAGRVARKSQGQETEAAAEEEDEE
;
A
#
# COMPACT_ATOMS: atom_id res chain seq x y z
N MET A 1 29.17 -55.70 -30.91
CA MET A 1 30.35 -55.98 -31.76
C MET A 1 30.82 -54.66 -32.35
N ALA A 2 32.14 -54.42 -32.23
CA ALA A 2 32.98 -53.42 -32.91
C ALA A 2 32.57 -51.93 -32.82
N SER A 3 33.24 -51.05 -32.05
CA SER A 3 34.64 -50.57 -32.11
C SER A 3 34.94 -49.57 -33.24
N LEU A 4 35.33 -48.35 -32.82
CA LEU A 4 36.39 -47.49 -33.39
C LEU A 4 36.08 -46.86 -34.78
N ASP A 5 36.40 -45.60 -35.12
CA ASP A 5 37.47 -44.73 -34.63
C ASP A 5 37.44 -43.32 -35.30
N TYR A 6 38.13 -42.36 -34.65
CA TYR A 6 38.75 -41.10 -35.11
C TYR A 6 38.08 -39.70 -35.09
N CYS A 7 38.81 -38.82 -34.37
CA CYS A 7 39.19 -37.41 -34.64
C CYS A 7 38.37 -36.22 -34.08
N LEU A 8 38.81 -35.73 -32.92
CA LEU A 8 38.85 -34.31 -32.47
C LEU A 8 39.85 -33.50 -33.32
N PRO A 9 39.93 -32.13 -33.31
CA PRO A 9 39.52 -31.18 -32.24
C PRO A 9 38.87 -29.84 -32.74
N PHE A 10 38.39 -28.96 -31.83
CA PHE A 10 38.89 -27.57 -31.62
C PHE A 10 37.95 -26.71 -30.73
N TYR A 11 38.41 -26.46 -29.50
CA TYR A 11 38.42 -25.22 -28.71
C TYR A 11 37.17 -24.34 -28.43
N LEU A 12 36.84 -24.35 -27.13
CA LEU A 12 36.76 -23.23 -26.19
C LEU A 12 35.52 -22.31 -26.11
N SER A 13 34.76 -22.56 -25.04
CA SER A 13 34.11 -21.54 -24.23
C SER A 13 35.11 -20.94 -23.23
N LEU A 14 35.33 -19.63 -23.26
CA LEU A 14 35.73 -18.78 -22.13
C LEU A 14 35.21 -17.36 -22.45
N ARG A 15 34.18 -16.84 -21.77
CA ARG A 15 34.28 -16.11 -20.49
C ARG A 15 35.21 -14.89 -20.59
N GLN A 16 34.62 -13.72 -20.30
CA GLN A 16 35.28 -12.41 -20.04
C GLN A 16 35.74 -11.59 -21.26
N MET A 17 34.84 -10.76 -21.81
CA MET A 17 35.23 -9.45 -22.36
C MET A 17 35.03 -8.39 -21.28
N LYS A 18 36.07 -8.15 -20.49
CA LYS A 18 36.29 -6.91 -19.75
C LYS A 18 37.72 -6.49 -20.08
N VAL A 19 37.90 -5.20 -20.36
CA VAL A 19 39.19 -4.50 -20.41
C VAL A 19 40.03 -4.76 -21.67
N GLN A 20 39.93 -3.84 -22.65
CA GLN A 20 41.06 -3.25 -23.38
C GLN A 20 40.52 -2.42 -24.55
N ASN A 21 40.52 -1.10 -24.40
CA ASN A 21 40.89 -0.18 -25.47
C ASN A 21 41.15 1.22 -24.88
N ASP A 22 42.16 1.25 -24.01
CA ASP A 22 42.99 2.42 -23.80
C ASP A 22 44.29 2.20 -24.59
N LEU A 23 44.30 2.55 -25.88
CA LEU A 23 45.54 2.76 -26.65
C LEU A 23 45.26 3.70 -27.83
N ASN A 24 45.13 4.99 -27.52
CA ASN A 24 45.78 6.03 -28.31
C ASN A 24 46.04 7.21 -27.36
N LYS A 25 47.19 7.10 -26.71
CA LYS A 25 47.84 8.09 -25.88
C LYS A 25 49.10 8.50 -26.64
N GLN A 26 49.29 9.79 -26.92
CA GLN A 26 50.55 10.50 -27.23
C GLN A 26 50.16 11.86 -27.84
N LEU A 27 50.57 13.05 -27.36
CA LEU A 27 51.73 13.45 -26.56
C LEU A 27 51.40 14.68 -25.68
N ASP A 28 52.08 14.77 -24.53
CA ASP A 28 52.14 15.89 -23.57
C ASP A 28 53.13 17.01 -24.07
N PRO A 29 53.78 17.85 -23.23
CA PRO A 29 53.33 19.07 -22.52
C PRO A 29 54.28 20.29 -22.73
N VAL A 30 53.82 21.55 -22.60
CA VAL A 30 54.75 22.69 -22.30
C VAL A 30 54.07 23.71 -21.37
N GLN A 31 54.77 24.00 -20.26
CA GLN A 31 54.46 24.95 -19.19
C GLN A 31 54.93 26.39 -19.57
N PRO A 32 55.29 27.32 -18.66
CA PRO A 32 54.44 28.30 -17.96
C PRO A 32 54.93 29.76 -18.14
N TYR A 33 54.08 30.79 -18.01
CA TYR A 33 54.58 32.15 -17.67
C TYR A 33 53.57 32.91 -16.80
N THR A 34 53.88 32.97 -15.51
CA THR A 34 53.65 34.18 -14.71
C THR A 34 54.57 35.28 -15.23
N PHE A 35 54.07 36.49 -15.47
CA PHE A 35 54.70 37.81 -15.22
C PHE A 35 54.07 38.90 -16.12
N LEU A 36 53.14 39.68 -15.56
CA LEU A 36 53.13 41.15 -15.60
C LEU A 36 51.87 41.66 -14.89
N LEU A 37 52.05 41.99 -13.61
CA LEU A 37 51.36 43.14 -13.01
C LEU A 37 51.66 44.36 -13.89
N ILE A 38 50.63 45.13 -14.26
CA ILE A 38 50.59 46.61 -14.28
C ILE A 38 49.26 47.03 -14.95
N THR A 39 48.32 47.42 -14.09
CA THR A 39 47.31 48.48 -14.27
C THR A 39 46.85 48.82 -15.70
N PHE A 40 45.62 48.40 -16.03
CA PHE A 40 44.67 49.33 -16.68
C PHE A 40 43.39 49.36 -15.85
N HIS A 41 43.49 50.16 -14.81
CA HIS A 41 42.37 50.86 -14.21
C HIS A 41 41.63 51.61 -15.33
N SER A 42 40.30 51.69 -15.22
CA SER A 42 39.41 52.48 -16.10
C SER A 42 39.16 51.89 -17.50
N LEU A 43 38.14 51.01 -17.59
CA LEU A 43 37.04 51.06 -18.59
C LEU A 43 36.10 49.83 -18.53
N ILE A 44 35.83 49.27 -17.34
CA ILE A 44 34.70 48.34 -17.12
C ILE A 44 33.58 49.11 -16.42
N ARG A 45 33.05 50.12 -17.11
CA ARG A 45 31.79 50.77 -16.71
C ARG A 45 31.08 51.36 -17.92
N LEU A 46 30.88 50.53 -18.94
CA LEU A 46 29.85 50.76 -19.95
C LEU A 46 28.82 49.62 -19.86
N PRO A 47 27.53 49.92 -19.66
CA PRO A 47 26.48 48.94 -19.39
C PRO A 47 26.16 48.01 -20.58
N ILE A 48 26.76 48.28 -21.75
CA ILE A 48 26.45 47.58 -23.00
C ILE A 48 27.15 46.21 -23.07
N PHE A 49 28.33 46.04 -22.48
CA PHE A 49 29.06 44.75 -22.52
C PHE A 49 28.53 43.72 -21.50
N GLN A 50 27.90 44.17 -20.41
CA GLN A 50 27.27 43.29 -19.43
C GLN A 50 25.99 42.62 -19.98
N ILE A 51 25.25 43.32 -20.86
CA ILE A 51 24.03 42.80 -21.49
C ILE A 51 24.40 41.69 -22.47
N ALA A 52 25.40 41.91 -23.33
CA ALA A 52 25.84 40.94 -24.34
C ALA A 52 26.40 39.63 -23.74
N LEU A 53 27.17 39.71 -22.65
CA LEU A 53 27.65 38.49 -21.97
C LEU A 53 26.52 37.72 -21.28
N SER A 54 25.50 38.43 -20.78
CA SER A 54 24.33 37.79 -20.14
C SER A 54 23.39 37.11 -21.14
N GLU A 55 23.30 37.63 -22.37
CA GLU A 55 22.50 37.05 -23.45
C GLU A 55 23.22 35.88 -24.14
N TRP A 56 24.54 35.97 -24.32
CA TRP A 56 25.34 34.90 -24.90
C TRP A 56 25.35 33.65 -24.02
N ASN A 57 25.39 33.82 -22.69
CA ASN A 57 25.37 32.72 -21.72
C ASN A 57 23.97 32.09 -21.53
N LYS A 58 22.89 32.76 -21.98
CA LYS A 58 21.54 32.15 -22.03
C LYS A 58 21.36 31.22 -23.23
N LYS A 59 22.15 31.41 -24.30
CA LYS A 59 22.04 30.67 -25.57
C LYS A 59 22.82 29.35 -25.59
N GLN A 60 23.73 29.15 -24.62
CA GLN A 60 24.54 27.94 -24.43
C GLN A 60 24.05 27.10 -23.22
N ARG A 61 22.74 27.06 -22.94
CA ARG A 61 22.22 25.97 -22.09
C ARG A 61 22.07 24.74 -22.97
N PRO A 62 22.76 23.62 -22.69
CA PRO A 62 22.43 22.38 -23.37
C PRO A 62 20.95 22.12 -23.12
N LEU A 63 20.17 21.93 -24.19
CA LEU A 63 18.83 21.36 -24.08
C LEU A 63 19.02 20.06 -23.28
N GLN A 64 18.61 20.06 -22.01
CA GLN A 64 18.48 18.83 -21.24
C GLN A 64 17.51 17.98 -22.04
N LYS A 65 18.05 16.99 -22.77
CA LYS A 65 17.23 16.00 -23.47
C LYS A 65 16.35 15.37 -22.39
N PRO A 66 15.01 15.39 -22.53
CA PRO A 66 14.16 14.77 -21.52
C PRO A 66 14.64 13.33 -21.34
N SER A 67 15.04 12.99 -20.13
CA SER A 67 15.43 11.63 -19.80
C SER A 67 14.26 10.72 -20.14
N TYR A 68 14.55 9.59 -20.77
CA TYR A 68 13.58 8.60 -21.29
C TYR A 68 12.53 8.08 -20.27
N VAL A 69 12.62 8.50 -18.99
CA VAL A 69 11.68 8.18 -17.91
C VAL A 69 10.37 8.97 -17.95
N ASP A 70 10.24 10.00 -18.80
CA ASP A 70 9.05 10.86 -18.88
C ASP A 70 7.96 10.36 -19.87
N LEU A 71 8.14 9.18 -20.48
CA LEU A 71 7.19 8.58 -21.44
C LEU A 71 6.01 7.84 -20.79
N CYS A 72 5.93 7.80 -19.46
CA CYS A 72 4.87 7.10 -18.74
C CYS A 72 3.99 8.09 -17.95
N ALA A 73 2.67 8.02 -18.14
CA ALA A 73 1.73 8.83 -17.37
C ALA A 73 1.93 8.62 -15.85
N PRO A 74 1.92 9.70 -15.05
CA PRO A 74 2.18 9.58 -13.62
C PRO A 74 1.08 8.75 -12.95
N ARG A 75 1.46 7.78 -12.10
CA ARG A 75 0.49 7.02 -11.32
C ARG A 75 -0.16 7.93 -10.28
N THR A 76 -1.49 8.07 -10.35
CA THR A 76 -2.23 8.85 -9.36
C THR A 76 -2.27 8.11 -8.02
N TYR A 77 -1.88 8.79 -6.94
CA TYR A 77 -1.99 8.29 -5.58
C TYR A 77 -2.69 9.33 -4.70
N SER A 78 -3.37 8.87 -3.65
CA SER A 78 -4.04 9.77 -2.70
C SER A 78 -3.95 9.21 -1.28
N LYS A 79 -3.94 10.12 -0.30
CA LYS A 79 -3.95 9.74 1.12
C LYS A 79 -5.35 9.29 1.54
N THR A 80 -5.40 8.33 2.46
CA THR A 80 -6.67 7.74 2.94
C THR A 80 -7.03 8.12 4.38
N TYR A 81 -6.31 9.06 4.98
CA TYR A 81 -6.50 9.49 6.36
C TYR A 81 -6.25 10.99 6.51
N THR A 82 -6.77 11.56 7.59
CA THR A 82 -6.50 12.93 8.03
C THR A 82 -6.22 12.93 9.52
N VAL A 83 -5.18 13.65 9.93
CA VAL A 83 -4.78 13.78 11.34
C VAL A 83 -5.62 14.88 12.00
N PRO A 84 -6.05 14.71 13.26
CA PRO A 84 -6.75 15.77 14.00
C PRO A 84 -5.88 17.02 14.14
N LYS A 85 -6.52 18.20 14.12
CA LYS A 85 -5.84 19.50 14.21
C LYS A 85 -5.16 19.71 15.57
N ARG A 86 -5.80 19.28 16.66
CA ARG A 86 -5.30 19.41 18.03
C ARG A 86 -4.66 18.08 18.49
N PRO A 87 -3.33 18.04 18.72
CA PRO A 87 -2.65 16.79 19.08
C PRO A 87 -3.02 16.26 20.48
N TYR A 88 -3.15 17.14 21.47
CA TYR A 88 -3.36 16.76 22.88
C TYR A 88 -4.72 17.25 23.36
N GLU A 89 -5.72 16.40 23.19
CA GLU A 89 -7.09 16.65 23.65
C GLU A 89 -7.54 15.39 24.38
N SER A 90 -7.59 15.44 25.72
CA SER A 90 -7.82 14.27 26.57
C SER A 90 -9.10 13.53 26.18
N ALA A 91 -10.22 14.25 26.06
CA ALA A 91 -11.51 13.68 25.67
C ALA A 91 -11.46 12.88 24.34
N ARG A 92 -10.71 13.38 23.35
CA ARG A 92 -10.52 12.68 22.07
C ARG A 92 -9.63 11.45 22.24
N LEU A 93 -8.54 11.57 22.98
CA LEU A 93 -7.61 10.45 23.21
C LEU A 93 -8.31 9.29 23.92
N ASP A 94 -9.17 9.59 24.89
CA ASP A 94 -9.95 8.60 25.64
C ASP A 94 -11.00 7.92 24.75
N ALA A 95 -11.74 8.70 23.94
CA ALA A 95 -12.71 8.15 22.99
C ALA A 95 -12.05 7.24 21.93
N GLU A 96 -10.90 7.66 21.39
CA GLU A 96 -10.13 6.84 20.44
C GLU A 96 -9.61 5.54 21.08
N LEU A 97 -9.19 5.60 22.35
CA LEU A 97 -8.69 4.43 23.06
C LEU A 97 -9.81 3.42 23.32
N LYS A 98 -11.00 3.89 23.70
CA LYS A 98 -12.21 3.04 23.83
C LYS A 98 -12.54 2.32 22.53
N LEU A 99 -12.62 3.06 21.42
CA LEU A 99 -12.85 2.47 20.09
C LEU A 99 -11.77 1.48 19.67
N ALA A 100 -10.50 1.77 19.99
CA ALA A 100 -9.40 0.86 19.68
C ALA A 100 -9.49 -0.45 20.48
N GLY A 101 -9.89 -0.38 21.76
CA GLY A 101 -10.10 -1.54 22.61
C GLY A 101 -11.29 -2.39 22.16
N GLU A 102 -12.45 -1.78 21.95
CA GLU A 102 -13.69 -2.48 21.56
C GLU A 102 -13.54 -3.24 20.22
N PHE A 103 -12.93 -2.60 19.23
CA PHE A 103 -12.81 -3.17 17.88
C PHE A 103 -11.45 -3.81 17.60
N GLY A 104 -10.56 -3.90 18.58
CA GLY A 104 -9.23 -4.53 18.47
C GLY A 104 -8.36 -3.90 17.39
N LEU A 105 -8.27 -2.57 17.38
CA LEU A 105 -7.49 -1.80 16.41
C LEU A 105 -6.01 -1.73 16.83
N LYS A 106 -5.08 -1.83 15.87
CA LYS A 106 -3.64 -1.72 16.17
C LYS A 106 -3.22 -0.26 16.37
N ASN A 107 -3.70 0.63 15.50
CA ASN A 107 -3.24 2.01 15.39
C ASN A 107 -4.42 2.98 15.37
N LYS A 108 -4.24 4.17 15.94
CA LYS A 108 -5.16 5.32 15.78
C LYS A 108 -5.35 5.73 14.31
N HIS A 109 -4.36 5.42 13.48
CA HIS A 109 -4.43 5.61 12.04
C HIS A 109 -5.61 4.85 11.39
N GLU A 110 -6.03 3.70 11.93
CA GLU A 110 -7.24 3.01 11.44
C GLU A 110 -8.50 3.85 11.70
N ILE A 111 -8.59 4.48 12.86
CA ILE A 111 -9.69 5.41 13.22
C ILE A 111 -9.66 6.64 12.29
N TYR A 112 -8.49 7.22 12.07
CA TYR A 112 -8.33 8.38 11.19
C TYR A 112 -8.74 8.11 9.74
N ARG A 113 -8.53 6.88 9.25
CA ARG A 113 -9.00 6.47 7.92
C ARG A 113 -10.52 6.44 7.84
N ILE A 114 -11.19 5.89 8.84
CA ILE A 114 -12.65 5.84 8.89
C ILE A 114 -13.23 7.25 9.01
N ASN A 115 -12.67 8.09 9.90
CA ASN A 115 -13.10 9.48 10.05
C ASN A 115 -12.94 10.27 8.73
N PHE A 116 -11.86 10.05 8.00
CA PHE A 116 -11.66 10.67 6.69
C PHE A 116 -12.68 10.22 5.65
N GLN A 117 -12.98 8.92 5.59
CA GLN A 117 -14.00 8.38 4.69
C GLN A 117 -15.38 8.94 5.03
N LEU A 118 -15.75 8.93 6.31
CA LEU A 118 -16.99 9.46 6.82
C LEU A 118 -17.12 10.96 6.51
N SER A 119 -16.05 11.73 6.67
CA SER A 119 -16.01 13.16 6.33
C SER A 119 -16.28 13.42 4.84
N LYS A 120 -15.73 12.59 3.93
CA LYS A 120 -16.02 12.68 2.49
C LYS A 120 -17.48 12.36 2.19
N ILE A 121 -18.04 11.33 2.81
CA ILE A 121 -19.44 10.92 2.63
C ILE A 121 -20.37 12.04 3.12
N ARG A 122 -20.14 12.59 4.31
CA ARG A 122 -20.92 13.71 4.85
C ARG A 122 -20.79 14.98 4.01
N ARG A 123 -19.60 15.27 3.48
CA ARG A 123 -19.41 16.41 2.57
C ARG A 123 -20.28 16.28 1.32
N ALA A 124 -20.23 15.13 0.65
CA ALA A 124 -21.07 14.86 -0.51
C ALA A 124 -22.56 14.97 -0.17
N ALA A 125 -22.99 14.41 0.98
CA ALA A 125 -24.39 14.51 1.41
C ALA A 125 -24.84 15.97 1.64
N ARG A 126 -24.01 16.82 2.28
CA ARG A 126 -24.32 18.24 2.46
C ARG A 126 -24.44 18.97 1.11
N ASP A 127 -23.53 18.74 0.18
CA ASP A 127 -23.54 19.36 -1.15
C ASP A 127 -24.76 18.94 -2.00
N LEU A 128 -25.37 17.80 -1.70
CA LEU A 128 -26.58 17.30 -2.37
C LEU A 128 -27.85 17.82 -1.70
N LEU A 129 -27.85 17.99 -0.37
CA LEU A 129 -29.01 18.49 0.38
C LEU A 129 -29.26 19.99 0.17
N THR A 130 -28.25 20.76 -0.24
CA THR A 130 -28.42 22.17 -0.61
C THR A 130 -29.13 22.37 -1.94
N ARG A 131 -29.14 21.36 -2.81
CA ARG A 131 -29.86 21.40 -4.09
C ARG A 131 -31.35 21.12 -3.90
N ASP A 132 -32.16 21.52 -4.88
CA ASP A 132 -33.58 21.17 -4.90
C ASP A 132 -33.80 19.65 -4.94
N GLU A 133 -34.92 19.19 -4.40
CA GLU A 133 -35.24 17.76 -4.24
C GLU A 133 -35.32 17.02 -5.58
N LYS A 134 -35.77 17.71 -6.64
CA LYS A 134 -35.97 17.14 -7.97
C LYS A 134 -34.79 17.35 -8.92
N ASP A 135 -33.70 17.95 -8.45
CA ASP A 135 -32.50 18.14 -9.26
C ASP A 135 -31.94 16.77 -9.71
N PRO A 136 -31.62 16.60 -11.01
CA PRO A 136 -31.17 15.31 -11.55
C PRO A 136 -29.87 14.82 -10.88
N LYS A 137 -28.97 15.73 -10.49
CA LYS A 137 -27.73 15.39 -9.80
C LYS A 137 -28.00 14.91 -8.38
N ARG A 138 -28.92 15.56 -7.66
CA ARG A 138 -29.34 15.13 -6.31
C ARG A 138 -29.92 13.73 -6.34
N LEU A 139 -30.82 13.46 -7.29
CA LEU A 139 -31.46 12.16 -7.44
C LEU A 139 -30.46 11.06 -7.84
N PHE A 140 -29.55 11.34 -8.77
CA PHE A 140 -28.61 10.33 -9.25
C PHE A 140 -27.52 10.03 -8.21
N GLU A 141 -26.76 11.05 -7.79
CA GLU A 141 -25.64 10.87 -6.86
C GLU A 141 -26.12 10.48 -5.46
N GLY A 142 -27.24 11.04 -5.00
CA GLY A 142 -27.82 10.72 -3.69
C GLY A 142 -28.24 9.25 -3.60
N ASN A 143 -28.97 8.75 -4.60
CA ASN A 143 -29.38 7.34 -4.63
C ASN A 143 -28.17 6.41 -4.78
N ALA A 144 -27.16 6.77 -5.57
CA ALA A 144 -25.93 5.99 -5.68
C ALA A 144 -25.18 5.89 -4.34
N LEU A 145 -25.11 7.00 -3.59
CA LEU A 145 -24.48 7.06 -2.29
C LEU A 145 -25.21 6.17 -1.28
N ILE A 146 -26.54 6.27 -1.20
CA ILE A 146 -27.37 5.47 -0.30
C ILE A 146 -27.25 3.98 -0.62
N ARG A 147 -27.36 3.60 -1.91
CA ARG A 147 -27.22 2.19 -2.34
C ARG A 147 -25.89 1.59 -1.92
N ARG A 148 -24.79 2.35 -2.03
CA ARG A 148 -23.46 1.87 -1.62
C ARG A 148 -23.36 1.64 -0.11
N LEU A 149 -23.96 2.52 0.70
CA LEU A 149 -23.97 2.40 2.17
C LEU A 149 -24.83 1.23 2.65
N VAL A 150 -26.02 1.07 2.08
CA VAL A 150 -26.92 -0.05 2.38
C VAL A 150 -26.26 -1.37 1.98
N ARG A 151 -25.65 -1.46 0.79
CA ARG A 151 -24.95 -2.68 0.35
C ARG A 151 -23.79 -3.09 1.27
N ALA A 152 -23.10 -2.12 1.85
CA ALA A 152 -22.06 -2.35 2.85
C ALA A 152 -22.63 -2.71 4.24
N GLY A 153 -23.92 -2.47 4.48
CA GLY A 153 -24.59 -2.70 5.75
C GLY A 153 -24.34 -1.61 6.80
N ILE A 154 -23.88 -0.42 6.39
CA ILE A 154 -23.63 0.72 7.31
C ILE A 154 -24.94 1.42 7.66
N LEU A 155 -25.90 1.40 6.73
CA LEU A 155 -27.21 2.05 6.87
C LEU A 155 -28.31 0.98 6.76
N SER A 156 -29.33 1.05 7.63
CA SER A 156 -30.51 0.17 7.54
C SER A 156 -31.34 0.48 6.30
N GLU A 157 -32.08 -0.51 5.80
CA GLU A 157 -32.95 -0.38 4.65
C GLU A 157 -34.11 0.60 4.87
N ASP A 158 -34.50 0.81 6.12
CA ASP A 158 -35.59 1.74 6.50
C ASP A 158 -35.15 3.20 6.40
N LYS A 159 -33.84 3.45 6.52
CA LYS A 159 -33.25 4.79 6.65
C LYS A 159 -32.66 5.29 5.33
N LYS A 160 -33.38 5.15 4.22
CA LYS A 160 -32.93 5.52 2.86
C LYS A 160 -32.99 7.03 2.53
N LYS A 161 -32.88 7.91 3.53
CA LYS A 161 -32.84 9.38 3.31
C LYS A 161 -31.42 9.93 3.53
N LEU A 162 -31.07 11.00 2.82
CA LEU A 162 -29.75 11.64 2.92
C LEU A 162 -29.48 12.22 4.31
N ASP A 163 -30.51 12.60 5.06
CA ASP A 163 -30.36 13.18 6.41
C ASP A 163 -29.73 12.20 7.38
N TYR A 164 -30.09 10.91 7.29
CA TYR A 164 -29.50 9.87 8.14
C TYR A 164 -28.02 9.62 7.85
N VAL A 165 -27.56 9.91 6.62
CA VAL A 165 -26.14 9.81 6.26
C VAL A 165 -25.31 10.85 7.04
N LEU A 166 -25.88 12.01 7.34
CA LEU A 166 -25.20 13.02 8.17
C LEU A 166 -25.03 12.56 9.61
N ALA A 167 -25.99 11.78 10.13
CA ALA A 167 -25.99 11.29 11.51
C ALA A 167 -25.10 10.04 11.74
N LEU A 168 -24.53 9.44 10.69
CA LEU A 168 -23.68 8.24 10.79
C LEU A 168 -22.50 8.44 11.72
N LYS A 169 -22.17 7.43 12.52
CA LYS A 169 -21.06 7.49 13.46
C LYS A 169 -19.89 6.60 12.98
N PRO A 170 -18.64 6.78 13.48
CA PRO A 170 -17.52 5.94 13.06
C PRO A 170 -17.67 4.47 13.45
N GLU A 171 -18.45 4.18 14.51
CA GLU A 171 -18.73 2.82 14.98
C GLU A 171 -19.45 2.00 13.90
N ASP A 172 -20.44 2.60 13.21
CA ASP A 172 -21.21 1.95 12.14
C ASP A 172 -20.31 1.37 11.03
N PHE A 173 -19.16 2.01 10.76
CA PHE A 173 -18.18 1.52 9.80
C PHE A 173 -17.26 0.44 10.38
N LEU A 174 -16.88 0.58 11.65
CA LEU A 174 -16.03 -0.38 12.34
C LEU A 174 -16.75 -1.72 12.58
N GLU A 175 -18.07 -1.69 12.79
CA GLU A 175 -18.90 -2.89 12.90
C GLU A 175 -18.95 -3.72 11.62
N ARG A 176 -18.77 -3.11 10.45
CA ARG A 176 -18.82 -3.81 9.15
C ARG A 176 -17.49 -4.42 8.71
N ARG A 177 -16.46 -4.33 9.55
CA ARG A 177 -15.16 -4.95 9.28
C ARG A 177 -15.22 -6.47 9.43
N LEU A 178 -14.45 -7.20 8.62
CA LEU A 178 -14.37 -8.66 8.72
C LEU A 178 -13.94 -9.10 10.12
N GLN A 179 -13.04 -8.36 10.76
CA GLN A 179 -12.59 -8.63 12.12
C GLN A 179 -13.74 -8.71 13.14
N THR A 180 -14.67 -7.75 13.09
CA THR A 180 -15.78 -7.65 14.05
C THR A 180 -16.91 -8.58 13.67
N GLN A 181 -17.15 -8.77 12.37
CA GLN A 181 -18.11 -9.75 11.86
C GLN A 181 -17.75 -11.19 12.26
N VAL A 182 -16.48 -11.58 12.14
CA VAL A 182 -15.99 -12.91 12.57
C VAL A 182 -16.20 -13.13 14.07
N TYR A 183 -15.97 -12.10 14.88
CA TYR A 183 -16.23 -12.17 16.31
C TYR A 183 -17.73 -12.27 16.63
N LYS A 184 -18.57 -11.45 15.98
CA LYS A 184 -20.04 -11.47 16.15
C LYS A 184 -20.66 -12.80 15.71
N LEU A 185 -20.08 -13.47 14.71
CA LEU A 185 -20.51 -14.82 14.27
C LEU A 185 -20.04 -15.95 15.19
N GLY A 186 -19.21 -15.67 16.20
CA GLY A 186 -18.74 -16.68 17.17
C GLY A 186 -17.61 -17.58 16.67
N LEU A 187 -17.06 -17.34 15.47
CA LEU A 187 -15.91 -18.09 14.93
C LEU A 187 -14.62 -17.82 15.74
N ALA A 188 -14.57 -16.69 16.44
CA ALA A 188 -13.46 -16.32 17.32
C ALA A 188 -14.00 -15.92 18.70
N LYS A 189 -13.27 -16.33 19.75
CA LYS A 189 -13.58 -16.00 21.15
C LYS A 189 -13.38 -14.52 21.52
N SER A 190 -12.58 -13.78 20.75
CA SER A 190 -12.23 -12.38 21.01
C SER A 190 -11.92 -11.65 19.71
N VAL A 191 -12.05 -10.33 19.70
CA VAL A 191 -11.75 -9.46 18.55
C VAL A 191 -10.27 -9.50 18.16
N HIS A 192 -9.37 -9.72 19.14
CA HIS A 192 -7.94 -9.92 18.88
C HIS A 192 -7.67 -11.31 18.26
N HIS A 193 -8.37 -12.33 18.74
CA HIS A 193 -8.30 -13.68 18.17
C HIS A 193 -8.76 -13.67 16.70
N ALA A 194 -9.87 -12.99 16.40
CA ALA A 194 -10.36 -12.83 15.03
C ALA A 194 -9.28 -12.21 14.10
N ARG A 195 -8.57 -11.18 14.57
CA ARG A 195 -7.51 -10.52 13.78
C ARG A 195 -6.39 -11.49 13.41
N VAL A 196 -5.95 -12.31 14.37
CA VAL A 196 -4.90 -13.31 14.17
C VAL A 196 -5.35 -14.38 13.16
N LEU A 197 -6.57 -14.92 13.32
CA LEU A 197 -7.13 -15.92 12.39
C LEU A 197 -7.20 -15.41 10.94
N ILE A 198 -7.62 -14.15 10.76
CA ILE A 198 -7.66 -13.50 9.44
C ILE A 198 -6.24 -13.38 8.87
N SER A 199 -5.31 -12.80 9.64
CA SER A 199 -3.93 -12.59 9.16
C SER A 199 -3.20 -13.92 8.86
N GLN A 200 -3.51 -14.98 9.60
CA GLN A 200 -2.97 -16.33 9.39
C GLN A 200 -3.66 -17.11 8.27
N ARG A 201 -4.65 -16.51 7.58
CA ARG A 201 -5.37 -17.09 6.43
C ARG A 201 -6.27 -18.27 6.78
N HIS A 202 -6.89 -18.25 7.96
CA HIS A 202 -7.83 -19.28 8.40
C HIS A 202 -9.29 -18.99 8.00
N ILE A 203 -9.59 -17.77 7.55
CA ILE A 203 -10.96 -17.33 7.25
C ILE A 203 -11.12 -17.10 5.76
N ALA A 204 -12.26 -17.54 5.24
CA ALA A 204 -12.69 -17.30 3.87
C ALA A 204 -14.03 -16.55 3.85
N VAL A 205 -14.22 -15.75 2.80
CA VAL A 205 -15.52 -15.18 2.44
C VAL A 205 -15.96 -15.87 1.15
N GLY A 206 -16.94 -16.76 1.27
CA GLY A 206 -17.31 -17.71 0.23
C GLY A 206 -16.20 -18.71 -0.05
N LYS A 207 -15.60 -18.64 -1.24
CA LYS A 207 -14.48 -19.49 -1.63
C LYS A 207 -13.13 -18.81 -1.49
N GLN A 208 -13.11 -17.50 -1.29
CA GLN A 208 -11.89 -16.69 -1.31
C GLN A 208 -11.35 -16.48 0.10
N ILE A 209 -10.07 -16.77 0.28
CA ILE A 209 -9.35 -16.47 1.53
C ILE A 209 -9.07 -14.97 1.61
N VAL A 210 -9.38 -14.36 2.76
CA VAL A 210 -9.17 -12.94 3.01
C VAL A 210 -8.23 -12.78 4.20
N ASN A 211 -7.13 -12.04 4.01
CA ASN A 211 -6.10 -11.81 5.03
C ASN A 211 -6.09 -10.38 5.60
N ILE A 212 -7.06 -9.54 5.22
CA ILE A 212 -7.15 -8.12 5.60
C ILE A 212 -8.28 -7.93 6.62
N PRO A 213 -7.99 -7.58 7.89
CA PRO A 213 -9.00 -7.33 8.93
C PRO A 213 -9.90 -6.11 8.63
N SER A 214 -9.40 -5.16 7.83
CA SER A 214 -10.11 -3.95 7.40
C SER A 214 -11.10 -4.20 6.24
N PHE A 215 -11.27 -5.44 5.78
CA PHE A 215 -12.20 -5.78 4.72
C PHE A 215 -13.63 -5.43 5.14
N VAL A 216 -14.35 -4.65 4.32
CA VAL A 216 -15.75 -4.27 4.60
C VAL A 216 -16.66 -5.36 4.04
N VAL A 217 -17.32 -6.08 4.95
CA VAL A 217 -18.20 -7.20 4.61
C VAL A 217 -19.55 -6.65 4.12
N ARG A 218 -19.92 -7.00 2.89
CA ARG A 218 -21.25 -6.73 2.33
C ARG A 218 -22.30 -7.61 2.99
N LEU A 219 -23.55 -7.14 3.04
CA LEU A 219 -24.66 -7.90 3.62
C LEU A 219 -24.82 -9.28 2.97
N ASP A 220 -24.75 -9.35 1.64
CA ASP A 220 -24.87 -10.59 0.87
C ASP A 220 -23.75 -11.60 1.20
N SER A 221 -22.54 -11.09 1.44
CA SER A 221 -21.35 -11.91 1.71
C SER A 221 -21.25 -12.36 3.16
N GLN A 222 -22.02 -11.75 4.07
CA GLN A 222 -21.94 -12.03 5.50
C GLN A 222 -22.30 -13.49 5.85
N LYS A 223 -23.24 -14.09 5.11
CA LYS A 223 -23.66 -15.50 5.28
C LYS A 223 -22.59 -16.51 4.88
N HIS A 224 -21.59 -16.08 4.12
CA HIS A 224 -20.57 -16.94 3.53
C HIS A 224 -19.23 -16.81 4.28
N ILE A 225 -19.22 -16.30 5.51
CA ILE A 225 -18.01 -16.17 6.32
C ILE A 225 -17.83 -17.48 7.08
N ASP A 226 -16.82 -18.24 6.71
CA ASP A 226 -16.51 -19.53 7.34
C ASP A 226 -14.99 -19.75 7.41
N PHE A 227 -14.59 -20.82 8.07
CA PHE A 227 -13.20 -21.28 8.00
C PHE A 227 -12.83 -21.69 6.57
N ALA A 228 -11.61 -21.38 6.19
CA ALA A 228 -11.10 -21.78 4.89
C ALA A 228 -10.91 -23.30 4.84
N LYS A 229 -11.37 -23.95 3.77
CA LYS A 229 -11.30 -25.42 3.59
C LYS A 229 -9.88 -25.98 3.65
N ASN A 230 -8.89 -25.17 3.25
CA ASN A 230 -7.48 -25.54 3.29
C ASN A 230 -6.83 -25.32 4.66
N SER A 231 -7.52 -24.66 5.59
CA SER A 231 -7.01 -24.40 6.92
C SER A 231 -7.26 -25.60 7.85
N PRO A 232 -6.42 -25.79 8.89
CA PRO A 232 -6.64 -26.88 9.86
C PRO A 232 -8.03 -26.84 10.51
N TYR A 233 -8.57 -25.64 10.77
CA TYR A 233 -9.90 -25.45 11.34
C TYR A 233 -11.05 -25.76 10.38
N GLY A 234 -10.79 -25.76 9.07
CA GLY A 234 -11.77 -26.11 8.03
C GLY A 234 -11.66 -27.54 7.52
N GLY A 235 -10.95 -28.42 8.24
CA GLY A 235 -10.71 -29.82 7.83
C GLY A 235 -9.50 -30.02 6.91
N GLY A 236 -8.67 -28.99 6.73
CA GLY A 236 -7.42 -29.07 5.99
C GLY A 236 -6.30 -29.79 6.77
N ARG A 237 -5.18 -30.03 6.09
CA ARG A 237 -4.00 -30.69 6.69
C ARG A 237 -3.52 -29.95 7.94
N ALA A 238 -3.21 -30.71 9.00
CA ALA A 238 -2.64 -30.18 10.23
C ALA A 238 -1.38 -29.32 9.96
N GLY A 239 -1.23 -28.26 10.77
CA GLY A 239 -0.16 -27.29 10.64
C GLY A 239 1.22 -27.89 10.91
N ARG A 240 2.28 -27.20 10.45
CA ARG A 240 3.67 -27.68 10.56
C ARG A 240 4.07 -28.05 11.99
N VAL A 241 3.70 -27.20 12.96
CA VAL A 241 4.04 -27.42 14.38
C VAL A 241 3.34 -28.65 14.94
N ALA A 242 2.04 -28.82 14.68
CA ALA A 242 1.31 -30.02 15.09
C ALA A 242 1.90 -31.30 14.49
N ARG A 243 2.25 -31.27 13.20
CA ARG A 243 2.90 -32.42 12.55
C ARG A 243 4.30 -32.71 13.08
N LYS A 244 5.05 -31.68 13.50
CA LYS A 244 6.37 -31.87 14.10
C LYS A 244 6.24 -32.50 15.49
N SER A 245 5.28 -32.03 16.31
CA SER A 245 4.98 -32.63 17.62
C SER A 245 4.60 -34.09 17.48
N GLN A 246 3.65 -34.40 16.57
CA GLN A 246 3.23 -35.77 16.30
C GLN A 246 4.38 -36.65 15.84
N GLY A 247 5.28 -36.14 14.99
CA GLY A 247 6.48 -36.86 14.57
C GLY A 247 7.43 -37.17 15.74
N GLN A 248 7.65 -36.20 16.63
CA GLN A 248 8.48 -36.40 17.82
C GLN A 248 7.85 -37.37 18.82
N GLU A 249 6.53 -37.30 19.00
CA GLU A 249 5.78 -38.25 19.83
C GLU A 249 5.86 -39.67 19.27
N THR A 250 5.78 -39.84 17.95
CA THR A 250 5.95 -41.17 17.33
C THR A 250 7.38 -41.69 17.39
N GLU A 251 8.38 -40.82 17.29
CA GLU A 251 9.80 -41.20 17.42
C GLU A 251 10.12 -41.61 18.87
N ALA A 252 9.68 -40.82 19.85
CA ALA A 252 9.86 -41.14 21.26
C ALA A 252 9.15 -42.46 21.66
N ALA A 253 7.95 -42.70 21.14
CA ALA A 253 7.24 -43.95 21.39
C ALA A 253 7.93 -45.18 20.77
N ALA A 254 8.60 -45.00 19.61
CA ALA A 254 9.37 -46.08 18.99
C ALA A 254 10.67 -46.36 19.74
N GLU A 255 11.34 -45.33 20.28
CA GLU A 255 12.54 -45.51 21.12
C GLU A 255 12.20 -46.22 22.45
N GLU A 256 11.03 -45.98 23.05
CA GLU A 256 10.57 -46.70 24.26
C GLU A 256 10.23 -48.18 24.00
N GLU A 257 9.73 -48.53 22.81
CA GLU A 257 9.45 -49.93 22.42
C GLU A 257 10.72 -50.74 22.11
N ASP A 258 11.81 -50.09 21.69
CA ASP A 258 13.11 -50.75 21.40
C ASP A 258 13.96 -50.97 22.68
N GLU A 259 13.63 -50.31 23.79
CA GLU A 259 14.31 -50.45 25.10
C GLU A 259 13.67 -51.50 26.03
N GLU A 260 12.52 -52.10 25.67
CA GLU A 260 11.81 -53.18 26.39
C GLU A 260 12.04 -54.57 25.74
#